data_AF-A0AAD2Q717-F1
#
_entry.id   AF-A0AAD2Q717-F1
#
_cell.length_a   1.000
_cell.length_b   1.000
_cell.length_c   1.000
_cell.angle_alpha   90.00
_cell.angle_beta   90.00
_cell.angle_gamma   90.00
#
_symmetry.space_group_name_H-M   'P 1'
#
loop_
_entity.id
_entity.type
_entity.pdbx_description
1 polymer ?
#
loop_
_entity_poly.entity_id
_entity_poly.type
_entity_poly.pdbx_seq_one_letter_code
_entity_poly.pdbx_strand_id
1 'polypeptide(L)'
;MGRSALHFSASEKAAASRQSSLKHSQKLSVKQQRSERTTSVHRRKGARKHASLSSAPPPSSAMLEEAALPLPQEHHLYQQALASPDALDESDLQRWKSAPPFVADDDDSDRLSMDYLSYTSSLSAVLHGVRLREQRERDLKLRQAFRTRQRTAALSSLTAEVVRLHLDWEAAQLMLQNEHYHPVLHPRELSMLKHHCHWVARTIVHLHGLKFLE
;
A
#
# COMPACT_ATOMS: atom_id res chain seq x y z
N MET A 1 76.80 -35.16 -19.26
CA MET A 1 76.56 -33.70 -19.16
C MET A 1 76.01 -33.38 -17.77
N GLY A 2 76.89 -33.10 -16.80
CA GLY A 2 76.52 -32.81 -15.41
C GLY A 2 76.30 -31.31 -15.19
N ARG A 3 75.16 -30.94 -14.61
CA ARG A 3 74.86 -29.55 -14.25
C ARG A 3 75.66 -29.17 -12.99
N SER A 4 76.56 -28.20 -13.13
CA SER A 4 77.27 -27.60 -12.00
C SER A 4 76.28 -26.90 -11.06
N ALA A 5 76.29 -27.29 -9.79
CA ALA A 5 75.51 -26.64 -8.74
C ALA A 5 76.19 -25.32 -8.38
N LEU A 6 75.61 -24.20 -8.82
CA LEU A 6 76.05 -22.87 -8.39
C LEU A 6 75.80 -22.73 -6.89
N HIS A 7 76.88 -22.64 -6.11
CA HIS A 7 76.83 -22.34 -4.70
C HIS A 7 76.33 -20.91 -4.51
N PHE A 8 75.04 -20.74 -4.20
CA PHE A 8 74.51 -19.45 -3.77
C PHE A 8 75.23 -18.99 -2.51
N SER A 9 75.88 -17.84 -2.60
CA SER A 9 76.50 -17.17 -1.47
C SER A 9 75.45 -16.82 -0.40
N ALA A 10 75.88 -16.69 0.86
CA ALA A 10 74.97 -16.37 1.96
C ALA A 10 74.18 -15.07 1.72
N SER A 11 74.77 -14.10 1.02
CA SER A 11 74.12 -12.84 0.62
C SER A 11 73.03 -13.06 -0.43
N GLU A 12 73.24 -13.94 -1.42
CA GLU A 12 72.24 -14.27 -2.44
C GLU A 12 71.05 -15.03 -1.85
N LYS A 13 71.29 -15.94 -0.90
CA LYS A 13 70.19 -16.61 -0.16
C LYS A 13 69.38 -15.61 0.67
N ALA A 14 70.02 -14.64 1.31
CA ALA A 14 69.34 -13.58 2.05
C ALA A 14 68.53 -12.64 1.13
N ALA A 15 69.06 -12.30 -0.04
CA ALA A 15 68.37 -11.48 -1.04
C ALA A 15 67.15 -12.21 -1.63
N ALA A 16 67.29 -13.49 -1.96
CA ALA A 16 66.18 -14.33 -2.45
C ALA A 16 65.06 -14.47 -1.40
N SER A 17 65.43 -14.64 -0.12
CA SER A 17 64.49 -14.69 1.00
C SER A 17 63.70 -13.38 1.13
N ARG A 18 64.38 -12.22 1.09
CA ARG A 18 63.72 -10.89 1.11
C ARG A 18 62.79 -10.69 -0.08
N GLN A 19 63.20 -11.08 -1.29
CA GLN A 19 62.34 -10.98 -2.47
C GLN A 19 61.12 -11.89 -2.40
N SER A 20 61.25 -13.09 -1.84
CA SER A 20 60.11 -14.01 -1.65
C SER A 20 59.10 -13.47 -0.62
N SER A 21 59.59 -12.87 0.48
CA SER A 21 58.76 -12.22 1.50
C SER A 21 57.96 -11.03 0.93
N LEU A 22 58.60 -10.16 0.14
CA LEU A 22 57.93 -9.03 -0.52
C LEU A 22 56.86 -9.50 -1.54
N LYS A 23 57.15 -10.55 -2.30
CA LYS A 23 56.16 -11.15 -3.22
C LYS A 23 54.98 -11.78 -2.46
N HIS A 24 55.22 -12.34 -1.28
CA HIS A 24 54.16 -12.92 -0.44
C HIS A 24 53.26 -11.83 0.18
N SER A 25 53.84 -10.74 0.69
CA SER A 25 53.07 -9.64 1.29
C SER A 25 52.19 -8.91 0.26
N GLN A 26 52.70 -8.67 -0.96
CA GLN A 26 51.89 -8.14 -2.06
C GLN A 26 50.71 -9.06 -2.42
N LYS A 27 50.93 -10.39 -2.47
CA LYS A 27 49.86 -11.35 -2.76
C LYS A 27 48.78 -11.40 -1.68
N LEU A 28 49.15 -11.22 -0.41
CA LEU A 28 48.19 -11.15 0.71
C LEU A 28 47.34 -9.87 0.65
N SER A 29 47.95 -8.72 0.35
CA SER A 29 47.25 -7.44 0.19
C SER A 29 46.21 -7.48 -0.93
N VAL A 30 46.57 -8.05 -2.09
CA VAL A 30 45.63 -8.20 -3.23
C VAL A 30 44.49 -9.17 -2.90
N LYS A 31 44.73 -10.22 -2.12
CA LYS A 31 43.69 -11.16 -1.66
C LYS A 31 42.73 -10.51 -0.66
N GLN A 32 43.23 -9.70 0.28
CA GLN A 32 42.39 -8.94 1.21
C GLN A 32 41.52 -7.92 0.48
N GLN A 33 42.07 -7.15 -0.46
CA GLN A 33 41.28 -6.20 -1.28
C GLN A 33 40.23 -6.90 -2.15
N ARG A 34 40.52 -8.10 -2.69
CA ARG A 34 39.52 -8.91 -3.42
C ARG A 34 38.41 -9.41 -2.50
N SER A 35 38.75 -9.89 -1.30
CA SER A 35 37.81 -10.33 -0.27
C SER A 35 36.84 -9.20 0.13
N GLU A 36 37.37 -7.99 0.39
CA GLU A 36 36.58 -6.79 0.73
C GLU A 36 35.66 -6.34 -0.42
N ARG A 37 36.11 -6.47 -1.66
CA ARG A 37 35.25 -6.21 -2.85
C ARG A 37 34.16 -7.27 -3.00
N THR A 38 34.42 -8.54 -2.72
CA THR A 38 33.39 -9.58 -2.81
C THR A 38 32.36 -9.52 -1.68
N THR A 39 32.77 -9.19 -0.45
CA THR A 39 31.84 -9.05 0.69
C THR A 39 30.96 -7.81 0.57
N SER A 40 31.49 -6.68 0.06
CA SER A 40 30.67 -5.49 -0.21
C SER A 40 29.64 -5.70 -1.33
N VAL A 41 29.95 -6.51 -2.35
CA VAL A 41 28.99 -6.90 -3.40
C VAL A 41 27.91 -7.84 -2.87
N HIS A 42 28.25 -8.82 -2.02
CA HIS A 42 27.26 -9.72 -1.44
C HIS A 42 26.39 -9.03 -0.37
N ARG A 43 26.93 -8.08 0.40
CA ARG A 43 26.14 -7.29 1.36
C ARG A 43 25.12 -6.38 0.68
N ARG A 44 25.37 -5.94 -0.56
CA ARG A 44 24.38 -5.21 -1.38
C ARG A 44 23.32 -6.10 -2.03
N LYS A 45 23.57 -7.40 -2.19
CA LYS A 45 22.59 -8.34 -2.77
C LYS A 45 21.60 -8.92 -1.75
N GLY A 46 21.91 -8.91 -0.46
CA GLY A 46 21.05 -9.47 0.59
C GLY A 46 19.97 -8.52 1.16
N ALA A 47 19.94 -7.25 0.74
CA ALA A 47 19.03 -6.25 1.32
C ALA A 47 18.29 -5.44 0.26
N ARG A 48 17.81 -6.09 -0.81
CA ARG A 48 16.58 -5.61 -1.43
C ARG A 48 15.42 -6.11 -0.57
N LYS A 49 15.28 -5.52 0.62
CA LYS A 49 13.97 -5.51 1.29
C LYS A 49 13.10 -4.70 0.35
N HIS A 50 12.34 -5.39 -0.50
CA HIS A 50 11.26 -4.78 -1.24
C HIS A 50 10.48 -3.99 -0.21
N ALA A 51 10.33 -2.71 -0.49
CA ALA A 51 9.74 -1.79 0.45
C ALA A 51 8.23 -2.04 0.41
N SER A 52 7.83 -3.13 1.05
CA SER A 52 6.46 -3.59 1.20
C SER A 52 5.85 -2.88 2.39
N LEU A 53 4.52 -2.83 2.43
CA LEU A 53 3.74 -2.35 3.58
C LEU A 53 3.86 -3.29 4.79
N SER A 54 4.99 -3.97 4.99
CA SER A 54 5.22 -4.97 6.04
C SER A 54 5.06 -4.43 7.46
N SER A 55 5.06 -3.11 7.66
CA SER A 55 4.80 -2.48 8.95
C SER A 55 3.32 -2.20 9.21
N ALA A 56 2.47 -2.22 8.18
CA ALA A 56 1.03 -2.06 8.34
C ALA A 56 0.37 -3.39 8.71
N PRO A 57 -0.72 -3.38 9.50
CA PRO A 57 -1.50 -4.59 9.74
C PRO A 57 -1.99 -5.20 8.43
N PRO A 58 -1.99 -6.53 8.27
CA PRO A 58 -2.59 -7.16 7.11
C PRO A 58 -4.13 -7.05 7.16
N PRO A 59 -4.82 -7.06 6.00
CA PRO A 59 -6.28 -7.10 5.97
C PRO A 59 -6.81 -8.39 6.61
N SER A 60 -7.89 -8.27 7.38
CA SER A 60 -8.56 -9.42 8.01
C SER A 60 -9.44 -10.18 7.01
N SER A 61 -9.90 -11.40 7.35
CA SER A 61 -10.83 -12.17 6.49
C SER A 61 -12.11 -11.39 6.19
N ALA A 62 -12.69 -10.76 7.22
CA ALA A 62 -13.89 -9.94 7.06
C ALA A 62 -13.68 -8.76 6.10
N MET A 63 -12.50 -8.11 6.14
CA MET A 63 -12.17 -7.06 5.17
C MET A 63 -12.03 -7.61 3.75
N LEU A 64 -11.43 -8.79 3.58
CA LEU A 64 -11.29 -9.42 2.27
C LEU A 64 -12.65 -9.80 1.68
N GLU A 65 -13.54 -10.37 2.49
CA GLU A 65 -14.91 -10.71 2.11
C GLU A 65 -15.72 -9.47 1.73
N GLU A 66 -15.67 -8.42 2.56
CA GLU A 66 -16.36 -7.16 2.29
C GLU A 66 -15.82 -6.47 1.02
N ALA A 67 -14.50 -6.45 0.84
CA ALA A 67 -13.86 -5.86 -0.33
C ALA A 67 -14.14 -6.62 -1.64
N ALA A 68 -14.48 -7.91 -1.54
CA ALA A 68 -14.82 -8.76 -2.67
C ALA A 68 -16.25 -8.55 -3.19
N LEU A 69 -17.10 -7.85 -2.44
CA LEU A 69 -18.46 -7.55 -2.89
C LEU A 69 -18.43 -6.75 -4.21
N PRO A 70 -19.28 -7.11 -5.19
CA PRO A 70 -19.28 -6.47 -6.49
C PRO A 70 -19.79 -5.03 -6.41
N LEU A 71 -19.19 -4.15 -7.21
CA LEU A 71 -19.71 -2.80 -7.44
C LEU A 71 -20.93 -2.84 -8.37
N PRO A 72 -21.87 -1.88 -8.27
CA PRO A 72 -23.10 -1.85 -9.07
C PRO A 72 -22.85 -1.37 -10.50
N GLN A 73 -22.09 -2.13 -11.29
CA GLN A 73 -21.64 -1.74 -12.64
C GLN A 73 -22.79 -1.51 -13.62
N GLU A 74 -23.90 -2.21 -13.47
CA GLU A 74 -25.07 -2.07 -14.34
C GLU A 74 -25.93 -0.84 -14.00
N HIS A 75 -25.67 -0.16 -12.87
CA HIS A 75 -26.47 0.99 -12.46
C HIS A 75 -26.06 2.26 -13.21
N HIS A 76 -27.00 2.88 -13.92
CA HIS A 76 -26.72 4.06 -14.75
C HIS A 76 -26.11 5.24 -13.96
N LEU A 77 -26.63 5.55 -12.77
CA LEU A 77 -26.06 6.61 -11.91
C LEU A 77 -24.62 6.30 -11.45
N TYR A 78 -24.29 5.02 -11.21
CA TYR A 78 -22.92 4.62 -10.89
C TYR A 78 -21.98 4.94 -12.06
N GLN A 79 -22.40 4.64 -13.29
CA GLN A 79 -21.61 4.91 -14.50
C GLN A 79 -21.43 6.42 -14.74
N GLN A 80 -22.49 7.21 -14.55
CA GLN A 80 -22.41 8.68 -14.68
C GLN A 80 -21.46 9.28 -13.64
N ALA A 81 -21.62 8.92 -12.37
CA ALA A 81 -20.73 9.33 -11.29
C ALA A 81 -19.29 8.87 -11.52
N LEU A 82 -19.07 7.68 -12.09
CA LEU A 82 -17.74 7.20 -12.39
C LEU A 82 -17.06 7.99 -13.52
N ALA A 83 -17.83 8.51 -14.47
CA ALA A 83 -17.32 9.15 -15.68
C ALA A 83 -16.76 10.56 -15.44
N SER A 84 -17.49 11.42 -14.73
CA SER A 84 -17.10 12.81 -14.50
C SER A 84 -17.76 13.39 -13.25
N PRO A 85 -17.07 14.27 -12.49
CA PRO A 85 -17.72 15.05 -11.41
C PRO A 85 -18.81 16.01 -11.92
N ASP A 86 -18.76 16.40 -13.19
CA ASP A 86 -19.73 17.32 -13.79
C ASP A 86 -20.98 16.60 -14.35
N ALA A 87 -21.01 15.26 -14.31
CA ALA A 87 -22.11 14.47 -14.88
C ALA A 87 -23.36 14.44 -13.99
N LEU A 88 -23.20 14.68 -12.69
CA LEU A 88 -24.24 14.67 -11.68
C LEU A 88 -23.96 15.79 -10.67
N ASP A 89 -25.01 16.31 -10.04
CA ASP A 89 -24.83 17.17 -8.88
C ASP A 89 -24.42 16.32 -7.67
N GLU A 90 -23.21 16.55 -7.18
CA GLU A 90 -22.61 15.82 -6.06
C GLU A 90 -22.60 16.63 -4.76
N SER A 91 -23.23 17.82 -4.72
CA SER A 91 -23.21 18.72 -3.55
C SER A 91 -23.64 18.03 -2.26
N ASP A 92 -24.70 17.23 -2.35
CA ASP A 92 -25.36 16.61 -1.20
C ASP A 92 -24.66 15.31 -0.75
N LEU A 93 -23.69 14.84 -1.53
CA LEU A 93 -22.91 13.64 -1.20
C LEU A 93 -21.89 13.91 -0.09
N GLN A 94 -21.54 15.18 0.14
CA GLN A 94 -20.39 15.50 0.98
C GLN A 94 -20.53 14.96 2.42
N ARG A 95 -21.74 15.00 2.99
CA ARG A 95 -22.01 14.44 4.33
C ARG A 95 -21.87 12.92 4.40
N TRP A 96 -22.04 12.23 3.27
CA TRP A 96 -21.91 10.77 3.19
C TRP A 96 -20.47 10.35 2.82
N LYS A 97 -19.67 11.30 2.33
CA LYS A 97 -18.25 11.10 2.06
C LYS A 97 -17.38 11.18 3.30
N SER A 98 -17.82 11.89 4.35
CA SER A 98 -17.15 11.91 5.64
C SER A 98 -17.23 10.55 6.35
N ALA A 99 -16.32 10.34 7.31
CA ALA A 99 -16.40 9.19 8.19
C ALA A 99 -17.66 9.28 9.08
N PRO A 100 -18.28 8.14 9.43
CA PRO A 100 -19.36 8.12 10.42
C PRO A 100 -18.85 8.60 11.79
N PRO A 101 -19.74 9.07 12.69
CA PRO A 101 -21.20 9.04 12.60
C PRO A 101 -21.78 10.13 11.69
N PHE A 102 -22.75 9.73 10.86
CA PHE A 102 -23.65 10.60 10.14
C PHE A 102 -24.72 11.18 11.06
N VAL A 103 -25.02 12.46 10.84
CA VAL A 103 -26.21 13.11 11.41
C VAL A 103 -27.43 12.55 10.71
N ALA A 104 -28.46 12.20 11.48
CA ALA A 104 -29.72 11.73 10.92
C ALA A 104 -30.29 12.78 9.97
N ASP A 105 -30.84 12.32 8.84
CA ASP A 105 -31.45 13.23 7.89
C ASP A 105 -32.73 13.86 8.46
N ASP A 106 -32.91 15.16 8.22
CA ASP A 106 -34.16 15.90 8.50
C ASP A 106 -35.24 15.62 7.44
N ASP A 107 -35.10 14.51 6.70
CA ASP A 107 -36.03 14.07 5.68
C ASP A 107 -37.29 13.50 6.35
N ASP A 108 -38.36 14.30 6.32
CA ASP A 108 -39.69 13.97 6.85
C ASP A 108 -40.43 12.91 6.02
N SER A 109 -39.85 12.43 4.91
CA SER A 109 -40.43 11.37 4.10
C SER A 109 -40.60 10.08 4.90
N ASP A 110 -41.64 9.31 4.58
CA ASP A 110 -41.82 7.97 5.14
C ASP A 110 -40.61 7.09 4.77
N ARG A 111 -39.87 6.69 5.81
CA ARG A 111 -38.63 5.91 5.70
C ARG A 111 -38.84 4.50 5.16
N LEU A 112 -40.09 4.02 5.15
CA LEU A 112 -40.49 2.74 4.56
C LEU A 112 -41.07 2.89 3.14
N SER A 113 -41.21 4.11 2.65
CA SER A 113 -41.73 4.35 1.30
C SER A 113 -40.77 3.85 0.22
N MET A 114 -41.33 3.41 -0.90
CA MET A 114 -40.54 2.99 -2.06
C MET A 114 -39.65 4.10 -2.61
N ASP A 115 -40.10 5.35 -2.52
CA ASP A 115 -39.33 6.52 -2.99
C ASP A 115 -38.09 6.74 -2.12
N TYR A 116 -38.23 6.68 -0.79
CA TYR A 116 -37.11 6.79 0.14
C TYR A 116 -36.06 5.70 -0.09
N LEU A 117 -36.51 4.45 -0.28
CA LEU A 117 -35.63 3.30 -0.53
C LEU A 117 -34.93 3.41 -1.89
N SER A 118 -35.67 3.82 -2.93
CA SER A 118 -35.13 4.00 -4.29
C SER A 118 -34.10 5.13 -4.33
N TYR A 119 -34.37 6.23 -3.62
CA TYR A 119 -33.42 7.32 -3.45
C TYR A 119 -32.15 6.86 -2.72
N THR A 120 -32.31 6.13 -1.61
CA THR A 120 -31.16 5.59 -0.84
C THR A 120 -30.31 4.63 -1.67
N SER A 121 -30.94 3.78 -2.48
CA SER A 121 -30.24 2.89 -3.43
C SER A 121 -29.48 3.68 -4.49
N SER A 122 -30.13 4.69 -5.08
CA SER A 122 -29.53 5.59 -6.06
C SER A 122 -28.32 6.34 -5.49
N LEU A 123 -28.46 6.87 -4.28
CA LEU A 123 -27.39 7.53 -3.52
C LEU A 123 -26.18 6.60 -3.32
N SER A 124 -26.42 5.36 -2.89
CA SER A 124 -25.36 4.35 -2.74
C SER A 124 -24.62 4.10 -4.06
N ALA A 125 -25.37 3.94 -5.16
CA ALA A 125 -24.80 3.71 -6.49
C ALA A 125 -23.91 4.89 -6.95
N VAL A 126 -24.39 6.13 -6.78
CA VAL A 126 -23.61 7.34 -7.06
C VAL A 126 -22.32 7.35 -6.22
N LEU A 127 -22.42 7.13 -4.91
CA LEU A 127 -21.25 7.12 -4.03
C LEU A 127 -20.23 6.03 -4.41
N HIS A 128 -20.66 4.85 -4.85
CA HIS A 128 -19.73 3.85 -5.38
C HIS A 128 -18.96 4.37 -6.61
N GLY A 129 -19.64 5.08 -7.52
CA GLY A 129 -19.01 5.67 -8.70
C GLY A 129 -17.97 6.73 -8.33
N VAL A 130 -18.36 7.68 -7.47
CA VAL A 130 -17.49 8.73 -6.94
C VAL A 130 -16.26 8.16 -6.25
N ARG A 131 -16.43 7.19 -5.34
CA ARG A 131 -15.32 6.58 -4.60
C ARG A 131 -14.35 5.84 -5.52
N LEU A 132 -14.84 5.15 -6.55
CA LEU A 132 -13.96 4.49 -7.51
C LEU A 132 -13.16 5.51 -8.33
N ARG A 133 -13.80 6.61 -8.74
CA ARG A 133 -13.13 7.73 -9.43
C ARG A 133 -12.02 8.32 -8.56
N GLU A 134 -12.32 8.65 -7.31
CA GLU A 134 -11.35 9.14 -6.32
C GLU A 134 -10.20 8.15 -6.09
N GLN A 135 -10.48 6.84 -6.04
CA GLN A 135 -9.45 5.81 -5.94
C GLN A 135 -8.52 5.82 -7.14
N ARG A 136 -9.05 5.94 -8.36
CA ARG A 136 -8.24 6.02 -9.59
C ARG A 136 -7.36 7.27 -9.61
N GLU A 137 -7.88 8.41 -9.20
CA GLU A 137 -7.11 9.65 -9.08
C GLU A 137 -5.99 9.54 -8.03
N ARG A 138 -6.29 8.95 -6.87
CA ARG A 138 -5.31 8.68 -5.81
C ARG A 138 -4.18 7.77 -6.34
N ASP A 139 -4.53 6.70 -7.04
CA ASP A 139 -3.56 5.78 -7.63
C ASP A 139 -2.62 6.49 -8.61
N LEU A 140 -3.15 7.42 -9.43
CA LEU A 140 -2.34 8.22 -10.35
C LEU A 140 -1.36 9.11 -9.59
N LYS A 141 -1.82 9.82 -8.54
CA LYS A 141 -0.98 10.66 -7.68
C LYS A 141 0.11 9.85 -6.98
N LEU A 142 -0.24 8.68 -6.43
CA LEU A 142 0.72 7.77 -5.79
C LEU A 142 1.79 7.32 -6.80
N ARG A 143 1.39 6.84 -7.98
CA ARG A 143 2.35 6.44 -9.04
C ARG A 143 3.30 7.57 -9.43
N GLN A 144 2.81 8.82 -9.51
CA GLN A 144 3.65 9.98 -9.78
C GLN A 144 4.66 10.23 -8.64
N ALA A 145 4.22 10.18 -7.38
CA ALA A 145 5.10 10.36 -6.21
C ALA A 145 6.20 9.27 -6.13
N PHE A 146 5.88 8.03 -6.48
CA PHE A 146 6.86 6.95 -6.53
C PHE A 146 7.91 7.16 -7.65
N ARG A 147 7.54 7.78 -8.78
CA ARG A 147 8.46 8.08 -9.89
C ARG A 147 9.46 9.19 -9.54
N THR A 148 9.07 10.19 -8.75
CA THR A 148 9.88 11.39 -8.45
C THR A 148 10.93 11.18 -7.34
N ARG A 149 11.35 9.93 -7.08
CA ARG A 149 12.37 9.49 -6.09
C ARG A 149 11.98 9.63 -4.59
N GLN A 150 10.73 9.96 -4.26
CA GLN A 150 10.27 10.03 -2.86
C GLN A 150 9.74 8.69 -2.31
N ARG A 151 10.38 7.57 -2.65
CA ARG A 151 9.86 6.23 -2.33
C ARG A 151 9.65 6.02 -0.83
N THR A 152 10.62 6.40 0.01
CA THR A 152 10.52 6.20 1.47
C THR A 152 9.43 7.04 2.11
N ALA A 153 9.32 8.31 1.71
CA ALA A 153 8.25 9.20 2.19
C ALA A 153 6.87 8.71 1.72
N ALA A 154 6.74 8.32 0.45
CA ALA A 154 5.51 7.76 -0.10
C ALA A 154 5.07 6.48 0.64
N LEU A 155 6.01 5.59 0.96
CA LEU A 155 5.73 4.39 1.74
C LEU A 155 5.34 4.69 3.17
N SER A 156 6.03 5.61 3.84
CA SER A 156 5.67 6.03 5.20
C SER A 156 4.26 6.61 5.22
N SER A 157 3.92 7.46 4.24
CA SER A 157 2.57 8.01 4.09
C SER A 157 1.54 6.92 3.84
N LEU A 158 1.86 5.95 2.98
CA LEU A 158 0.95 4.86 2.65
C LEU A 158 0.72 3.92 3.85
N THR A 159 1.77 3.59 4.60
CA THR A 159 1.64 2.83 5.86
C THR A 159 0.77 3.57 6.86
N ALA A 160 0.98 4.87 7.05
CA ALA A 160 0.18 5.68 7.97
C ALA A 160 -1.29 5.73 7.53
N GLU A 161 -1.55 5.84 6.23
CA GLU A 161 -2.90 5.80 5.67
C GLU A 161 -3.58 4.45 5.91
N VAL A 162 -2.89 3.33 5.68
CA VAL A 162 -3.43 1.99 5.95
C VAL A 162 -3.74 1.81 7.43
N VAL A 163 -2.84 2.22 8.33
CA VAL A 163 -3.08 2.16 9.79
C VAL A 163 -4.32 2.98 10.17
N ARG A 164 -4.46 4.19 9.63
CA ARG A 164 -5.64 5.03 9.85
C ARG A 164 -6.92 4.35 9.34
N LEU A 165 -6.89 3.75 8.15
CA LEU A 165 -8.04 3.04 7.59
C LEU A 165 -8.42 1.79 8.41
N HIS A 166 -7.44 1.10 9.01
CA HIS A 166 -7.72 0.00 9.95
C HIS A 166 -8.50 0.48 11.17
N LEU A 167 -8.09 1.61 11.76
CA LEU A 167 -8.81 2.22 12.89
C LEU A 167 -10.22 2.67 12.49
N ASP A 168 -10.36 3.29 11.31
CA ASP A 168 -11.67 3.68 10.77
C ASP A 168 -12.59 2.46 10.59
N TRP A 169 -12.06 1.35 10.06
CA TRP A 169 -12.81 0.11 9.91
C TRP A 169 -13.27 -0.45 11.25
N GLU A 170 -12.38 -0.54 12.23
CA GLU A 170 -12.71 -1.06 13.57
C GLU A 170 -13.80 -0.20 14.24
N ALA A 171 -13.68 1.12 14.14
CA ALA A 171 -14.70 2.04 14.65
C ALA A 171 -16.05 1.84 13.95
N ALA A 172 -16.07 1.75 12.62
CA ALA A 172 -17.30 1.55 11.85
C ALA A 172 -17.94 0.17 12.11
N GLN A 173 -17.13 -0.88 12.27
CA GLN A 173 -17.61 -2.21 12.65
C GLN A 173 -18.22 -2.22 14.05
N LEU A 174 -17.61 -1.52 15.02
CA LEU A 174 -18.17 -1.36 16.35
C LEU A 174 -19.52 -0.65 16.32
N MET A 175 -19.69 0.35 15.45
CA MET A 175 -20.98 1.01 15.25
C MET A 175 -22.05 0.07 14.65
N LEU A 176 -21.67 -0.80 13.71
CA LEU A 176 -22.57 -1.82 13.17
C LEU A 176 -22.98 -2.84 14.24
N GLN A 177 -22.03 -3.29 15.06
CA GLN A 177 -22.27 -4.26 16.13
C GLN A 177 -23.15 -3.70 17.26
N ASN A 178 -22.98 -2.42 17.59
CA ASN A 178 -23.76 -1.75 18.63
C ASN A 178 -25.09 -1.17 18.12
N GLU A 179 -25.48 -1.50 16.88
CA GLU A 179 -26.71 -1.01 16.25
C GLU A 179 -26.88 0.51 16.34
N HIS A 180 -25.78 1.26 16.13
CA HIS A 180 -25.78 2.71 16.27
C HIS A 180 -26.85 3.41 15.41
N TYR A 181 -27.16 2.83 14.24
CA TYR A 181 -28.29 3.22 13.41
C TYR A 181 -29.35 2.12 13.43
N HIS A 182 -30.52 2.42 13.98
CA HIS A 182 -31.65 1.49 14.01
C HIS A 182 -32.16 1.24 12.59
N PRO A 183 -32.36 -0.02 12.15
CA PRO A 183 -32.65 -0.35 10.74
C PRO A 183 -33.96 0.25 10.22
N VAL A 184 -34.95 0.47 11.08
CA VAL A 184 -36.26 1.07 10.71
C VAL A 184 -36.25 2.58 10.84
N LEU A 185 -35.50 3.12 11.81
CA LEU A 185 -35.52 4.56 12.06
C LEU A 185 -34.45 5.27 11.23
N HIS A 186 -33.33 4.63 10.94
CA HIS A 186 -32.19 5.22 10.24
C HIS A 186 -31.70 4.32 9.09
N PRO A 187 -32.58 3.88 8.17
CA PRO A 187 -32.21 2.96 7.10
C PRO A 187 -31.17 3.54 6.15
N ARG A 188 -31.24 4.85 5.86
CA ARG A 188 -30.27 5.52 4.98
C ARG A 188 -28.90 5.60 5.62
N GLU A 189 -28.81 6.06 6.85
CA GLU A 189 -27.55 6.16 7.59
C GLU A 189 -26.90 4.79 7.78
N LEU A 190 -27.70 3.75 8.07
CA LEU A 190 -27.23 2.37 8.12
C LEU A 190 -26.69 1.91 6.76
N SER A 191 -27.39 2.23 5.67
CA SER A 191 -26.92 1.93 4.31
C SER A 191 -25.61 2.64 3.99
N MET A 192 -25.46 3.91 4.41
CA MET A 192 -24.24 4.70 4.21
C MET A 192 -23.09 4.21 5.09
N LEU A 193 -23.38 3.70 6.28
CA LEU A 193 -22.37 3.07 7.16
C LEU A 193 -21.82 1.78 6.53
N LYS A 194 -22.70 0.94 5.98
CA LYS A 194 -22.30 -0.27 5.23
C LYS A 194 -21.46 0.09 4.01
N HIS A 195 -21.89 1.11 3.25
CA HIS A 195 -21.12 1.64 2.12
C HIS A 195 -19.73 2.11 2.55
N HIS A 196 -19.64 2.86 3.66
CA HIS A 196 -18.37 3.30 4.23
C HIS A 196 -17.46 2.12 4.59
N CYS A 197 -17.97 1.12 5.32
CA CYS A 197 -17.23 -0.10 5.64
C CYS A 197 -16.69 -0.77 4.37
N HIS A 198 -17.56 -0.99 3.38
CA HIS A 198 -17.16 -1.58 2.10
C HIS A 198 -15.99 -0.85 1.44
N TRP A 199 -16.05 0.48 1.37
CA TRP A 199 -14.98 1.27 0.76
C TRP A 199 -13.70 1.34 1.59
N VAL A 200 -13.78 1.34 2.92
CA VAL A 200 -12.59 1.25 3.78
C VAL A 200 -11.89 -0.09 3.55
N ALA A 201 -12.61 -1.21 3.64
CA ALA A 201 -12.06 -2.54 3.38
C ALA A 201 -11.44 -2.64 1.98
N ARG A 202 -12.19 -2.21 0.96
CA ARG A 202 -11.73 -2.22 -0.43
C ARG A 202 -10.49 -1.37 -0.63
N THR A 203 -10.39 -0.22 0.04
CA THR A 203 -9.20 0.64 -0.02
C THR A 203 -8.00 -0.04 0.64
N ILE A 204 -8.15 -0.62 1.84
CA ILE A 204 -7.07 -1.36 2.52
C ILE A 204 -6.55 -2.48 1.62
N VAL A 205 -7.44 -3.34 1.13
CA VAL A 205 -7.09 -4.48 0.27
C VAL A 205 -6.41 -4.02 -1.02
N HIS A 206 -6.95 -2.97 -1.65
CA HIS A 206 -6.36 -2.38 -2.84
C HIS A 206 -4.93 -1.88 -2.56
N LEU A 207 -4.71 -1.13 -1.48
CA LEU A 207 -3.41 -0.58 -1.13
C LEU A 207 -2.36 -1.68 -0.86
N HIS A 208 -2.77 -2.78 -0.22
CA HIS A 208 -1.91 -3.97 -0.05
C HIS A 208 -1.60 -4.69 -1.39
N GLY A 209 -2.54 -4.66 -2.34
CA GLY A 209 -2.40 -5.29 -3.66
C GLY A 209 -1.67 -4.45 -4.72
N LEU A 210 -1.23 -3.24 -4.39
CA LEU A 210 -0.56 -2.34 -5.33
C LEU A 210 0.81 -2.88 -5.78
N LYS A 211 0.84 -3.50 -6.96
CA LYS A 211 2.05 -4.10 -7.56
C LYS A 211 3.20 -3.13 -7.84
N PHE A 212 2.99 -1.81 -7.82
CA PHE A 212 4.09 -0.85 -8.01
C PHE A 212 4.99 -0.68 -6.77
N LEU A 213 4.68 -1.37 -5.67
CA LEU A 213 5.55 -1.52 -4.50
C LEU A 213 6.61 -2.61 -4.68
N GLU A 214 6.42 -3.54 -5.63
CA GLU A 214 7.33 -4.67 -5.93
C GLU A 214 8.50 -4.24 -6.82
#